data_AF-A0A3C1D0P9-F1
#
_entry.id   AF-A0A3C1D0P9-F1
#
_cell.length_a   1.000
_cell.length_b   1.000
_cell.length_c   1.000
_cell.angle_alpha   90.00
_cell.angle_beta   90.00
_cell.angle_gamma   90.00
#
_symmetry.space_group_name_H-M   'P 1'
#
loop_
_entity.id
_entity.type
_entity.pdbx_description
1 polymer ?
#
loop_
_entity_poly.entity_id
_entity_poly.type
_entity_poly.pdbx_seq_one_letter_code
_entity_poly.pdbx_strand_id
1 'polypeptide(L)'
;GFALIAQMGKAPVNPLAICGWSDITPAGKKLMRPKKCWIRAGKAISLSDAPAELKRKERLAWFESEAMSRVYAMRDDLCAEHPGRF
;
A
#
# COMPACT_ATOMS: atom_id res chain seq x y z
N GLY A 1 -10.46 4.44 7.73
CA GLY A 1 -9.79 4.84 6.48
C GLY A 1 -10.40 4.09 5.31
N PHE A 2 -9.57 3.65 4.36
CA PHE A 2 -10.01 2.91 3.17
C PHE A 2 -10.80 1.63 3.52
N ALA A 3 -10.55 1.02 4.68
CA ALA A 3 -11.26 -0.20 5.11
C ALA A 3 -12.76 -0.01 5.32
N LEU A 4 -13.18 1.17 5.78
CA LEU A 4 -14.61 1.45 5.95
C LEU A 4 -15.31 1.51 4.58
N ILE A 5 -14.67 2.15 3.60
CA ILE A 5 -15.16 2.22 2.22
C ILE A 5 -15.21 0.82 1.60
N ALA A 6 -14.15 0.03 1.77
CA ALA A 6 -14.10 -1.35 1.30
C ALA A 6 -15.18 -2.23 1.94
N GLN A 7 -15.45 -2.05 3.25
CA GLN A 7 -16.53 -2.75 3.95
C GLN A 7 -17.90 -2.40 3.37
N MET A 8 -18.18 -1.11 3.17
CA MET A 8 -19.46 -0.65 2.63
C MET A 8 -19.66 -1.13 1.19
N GLY A 9 -18.60 -1.08 0.38
CA GLY A 9 -18.60 -1.52 -1.02
C GLY A 9 -18.52 -3.03 -1.20
N LYS A 10 -18.29 -3.81 -0.14
CA LYS A 10 -18.01 -5.26 -0.19
C LYS A 10 -16.90 -5.59 -1.21
N ALA A 11 -15.93 -4.70 -1.34
CA ALA A 11 -14.92 -4.76 -2.38
C ALA A 11 -13.57 -5.20 -1.81
N PRO A 12 -12.80 -6.02 -2.54
CA PRO A 12 -11.41 -6.25 -2.20
C PRO A 12 -10.58 -4.99 -2.43
N VAL A 13 -9.44 -4.91 -1.77
CA VAL A 13 -8.43 -3.86 -1.93
C VAL A 13 -7.17 -4.47 -2.49
N ASN A 14 -6.58 -3.85 -3.51
CA ASN A 14 -5.29 -4.25 -4.06
C ASN A 14 -4.18 -3.37 -3.46
N PRO A 15 -3.26 -3.94 -2.66
CA PRO A 15 -2.07 -3.23 -2.19
C PRO A 15 -1.20 -2.83 -3.39
N LEU A 16 -0.70 -1.59 -3.40
CA LEU A 16 0.23 -1.08 -4.39
C LEU A 16 1.39 -0.38 -3.69
N ALA A 17 2.62 -0.71 -4.09
CA ALA A 17 3.82 -0.04 -3.65
C ALA A 17 4.46 0.73 -4.81
N ILE A 18 4.96 1.93 -4.54
CA ILE A 18 5.63 2.79 -5.53
C ILE A 18 6.98 3.23 -4.94
N CYS A 19 8.02 3.20 -5.76
CA CYS A 19 9.38 3.65 -5.41
C CYS A 19 9.88 4.65 -6.47
N GLY A 20 10.58 5.71 -6.03
CA GLY A 20 11.18 6.74 -6.89
C GLY A 20 10.25 7.90 -7.26
N TRP A 21 9.00 7.89 -6.79
CA TRP A 21 8.04 8.97 -7.06
C TRP A 21 8.45 10.28 -6.37
N SER A 22 8.99 10.19 -5.16
CA SER A 22 9.45 11.35 -4.40
C SER A 22 10.63 12.05 -5.08
N ASP A 23 11.38 11.31 -5.91
CA ASP A 23 12.52 11.85 -6.66
C ASP A 23 12.13 12.72 -7.86
N ILE A 24 10.91 12.56 -8.38
CA ILE A 24 10.39 13.36 -9.50
C ILE A 24 10.34 14.83 -9.09
N THR A 25 9.72 15.10 -7.94
CA THR A 25 9.66 16.44 -7.34
C THR A 25 9.96 16.33 -5.86
N PRO A 26 11.24 16.41 -5.46
CA PRO A 26 11.62 16.32 -4.06
C PRO A 26 10.96 17.42 -3.22
N ALA A 27 10.75 17.14 -1.94
CA ALA A 27 10.19 18.10 -1.00
C ALA A 27 10.92 19.46 -1.08
N GLY A 28 10.14 20.54 -1.20
CA GLY A 28 10.67 21.90 -1.33
C GLY A 28 11.13 22.30 -2.74
N LYS A 29 11.00 21.44 -3.76
CA LYS A 29 11.25 21.79 -5.17
C LYS A 29 9.93 22.03 -5.90
N LYS A 30 9.95 22.96 -6.86
CA LYS A 30 8.81 23.27 -7.75
C LYS A 30 8.95 22.65 -9.14
N LEU A 31 10.17 22.34 -9.56
CA LEU A 31 10.47 21.83 -10.90
C LEU A 31 10.60 20.30 -10.85
N MET A 32 9.82 19.63 -11.70
CA MET A 32 9.90 18.18 -11.91
C MET A 32 11.19 17.78 -12.63
N ARG A 33 11.66 16.57 -12.34
CA ARG A 33 12.79 15.93 -13.02
C ARG A 33 12.37 14.59 -13.61
N PRO A 34 12.75 14.28 -14.85
CA PRO A 34 12.47 12.97 -15.42
C PRO A 34 13.32 11.92 -14.69
N LYS A 35 12.67 11.08 -13.91
CA LYS A 35 13.27 9.96 -13.17
C LYS A 35 12.39 8.74 -13.37
N LYS A 36 13.02 7.57 -13.51
CA LYS A 36 12.31 6.29 -13.52
C LYS A 36 11.67 6.03 -12.16
N CYS A 37 10.43 5.61 -12.17
CA CYS A 37 9.68 5.11 -11.02
C CYS A 37 9.32 3.65 -11.25
N TRP A 38 9.08 2.95 -10.16
CA TRP A 38 8.69 1.55 -10.18
C TRP A 38 7.43 1.36 -9.36
N ILE A 39 6.58 0.44 -9.81
CA ILE A 39 5.33 0.10 -9.14
C ILE A 39 5.24 -1.42 -9.02
N ARG A 40 4.72 -1.89 -7.89
CA ARG A 40 4.44 -3.30 -7.64
C ARG A 40 3.02 -3.45 -7.13
N ALA A 41 2.25 -4.32 -7.79
CA ALA A 41 0.91 -4.69 -7.36
C ALA A 41 0.96 -5.99 -6.55
N GLY A 42 0.35 -5.95 -5.38
CA GLY A 42 0.25 -7.09 -4.48
C GLY A 42 -1.02 -7.90 -4.69
N LYS A 43 -1.09 -9.04 -4.00
CA LYS A 43 -2.31 -9.84 -3.93
C LYS A 43 -3.42 -9.08 -3.21
N ALA A 44 -4.60 -9.07 -3.82
CA ALA A 44 -5.82 -8.52 -3.25
C ALA A 44 -6.07 -9.04 -1.82
N ILE A 45 -6.69 -8.20 -1.00
CA ILE A 45 -7.17 -8.54 0.33
C ILE A 45 -8.64 -8.15 0.45
N SER A 46 -9.42 -8.98 1.11
CA SER A 46 -10.83 -8.78 1.42
C SER A 46 -11.07 -8.85 2.93
N LEU A 47 -12.16 -8.25 3.39
CA LEU A 47 -12.59 -8.38 4.79
C LEU A 47 -12.97 -9.81 5.18
N SER A 48 -13.32 -10.65 4.20
CA SER A 48 -13.56 -12.08 4.41
C SER A 48 -12.29 -12.86 4.73
N ASP A 49 -11.11 -12.34 4.37
CA ASP A 49 -9.84 -13.00 4.68
C ASP A 49 -9.44 -12.86 6.16
N ALA A 50 -10.13 -12.00 6.92
CA ALA A 50 -9.82 -11.79 8.33
C ALA A 50 -10.17 -13.04 9.17
N PRO A 51 -9.30 -13.42 10.14
CA PRO A 51 -9.52 -14.58 11.00
C PRO A 51 -10.93 -14.61 11.61
N ALA A 52 -11.52 -15.80 11.67
CA ALA A 52 -12.94 -15.98 12.01
C ALA A 52 -13.26 -15.58 13.46
N GLU A 53 -12.26 -15.63 14.34
CA GLU A 53 -12.35 -15.37 15.77
C GLU A 53 -12.46 -13.87 16.09
N LEU A 54 -12.11 -12.99 15.14
CA LEU A 54 -12.08 -11.55 15.35
C LEU A 54 -13.48 -10.93 15.37
N LYS A 55 -13.73 -10.05 16.34
CA LYS A 55 -14.95 -9.24 16.38
C LYS A 55 -14.96 -8.22 15.25
N ARG A 56 -16.14 -7.73 14.89
CA ARG A 56 -16.34 -6.77 13.78
C ARG A 56 -15.38 -5.56 13.80
N LYS A 57 -15.14 -4.96 14.97
CA LYS A 57 -14.21 -3.82 15.10
C LYS A 57 -12.75 -4.23 14.88
N GLU A 58 -12.37 -5.39 15.41
CA GLU A 58 -11.02 -5.95 15.29
C GLU A 58 -10.72 -6.38 13.85
N ARG A 59 -11.73 -6.90 13.13
CA ARG A 59 -11.62 -7.25 11.71
C ARG A 59 -11.27 -6.05 10.83
N LEU A 60 -11.84 -4.88 11.11
CA LEU A 60 -11.53 -3.65 10.37
C LEU A 60 -10.10 -3.20 10.63
N ALA A 61 -9.66 -3.21 11.89
CA ALA A 61 -8.29 -2.85 12.25
C ALA A 61 -7.27 -3.84 11.65
N TRP A 62 -7.57 -5.14 11.71
CA TRP A 62 -6.78 -6.19 11.05
C TRP A 62 -6.68 -5.93 9.55
N PHE A 63 -7.79 -5.62 8.88
CA PHE A 63 -7.82 -5.40 7.44
C PHE A 63 -6.98 -4.17 7.04
N GLU A 64 -7.05 -3.07 7.80
CA GLU A 64 -6.19 -1.91 7.57
C GLU A 64 -4.71 -2.27 7.77
N SER A 65 -4.38 -2.96 8.86
CA SER A 65 -3.00 -3.31 9.18
C SER A 65 -2.39 -4.30 8.18
N GLU A 66 -3.12 -5.33 7.80
CA GLU A 66 -2.65 -6.37 6.87
C GLU A 66 -2.48 -5.79 5.46
N ALA A 67 -3.42 -4.97 4.98
CA ALA A 67 -3.29 -4.31 3.69
C ALA A 67 -2.05 -3.39 3.64
N MET A 68 -1.81 -2.61 4.71
CA MET A 68 -0.64 -1.73 4.79
C MET A 68 0.67 -2.51 4.96
N SER A 69 0.67 -3.60 5.74
CA SER A 69 1.82 -4.50 5.87
C SER A 69 2.29 -5.02 4.51
N ARG A 70 1.34 -5.45 3.65
CA ARG A 70 1.66 -5.87 2.27
C ARG A 70 2.26 -4.75 1.44
N VAL A 71 1.75 -3.52 1.56
CA VAL A 71 2.33 -2.36 0.87
C VAL A 71 3.77 -2.12 1.33
N TYR A 72 4.02 -2.13 2.65
CA TYR A 72 5.35 -1.87 3.18
C TYR A 72 6.36 -2.95 2.81
N ALA A 73 5.99 -4.23 2.92
CA ALA A 73 6.85 -5.32 2.49
C ALA A 73 7.24 -5.19 1.01
N MET A 74 6.26 -4.97 0.13
CA MET A 74 6.53 -4.76 -1.30
C MET A 74 7.35 -3.51 -1.58
N ARG A 75 7.13 -2.42 -0.83
CA ARG A 75 7.92 -1.19 -0.96
C ARG A 75 9.36 -1.46 -0.56
N ASP A 76 9.59 -2.16 0.54
CA ASP A 76 10.93 -2.44 1.06
C ASP A 76 11.71 -3.33 0.08
N ASP A 77 11.07 -4.36 -0.49
CA ASP A 77 11.65 -5.16 -1.58
C ASP A 77 11.99 -4.28 -2.81
N LEU A 78 11.06 -3.41 -3.22
CA LEU A 78 11.23 -2.55 -4.38
C LEU A 78 12.35 -1.52 -4.19
N CYS A 79 12.51 -0.99 -2.97
CA CYS A 79 13.60 -0.10 -2.60
C CYS A 79 14.95 -0.84 -2.55
N ALA A 80 14.97 -2.10 -2.12
CA ALA A 80 16.18 -2.92 -2.15
C ALA A 80 16.62 -3.24 -3.59
N GLU A 81 15.67 -3.51 -4.49
CA GLU A 81 15.93 -3.70 -5.93
C GLU A 81 16.39 -2.42 -6.64
N HIS A 82 16.03 -1.25 -6.11
CA HIS A 82 16.28 0.06 -6.71
C HIS A 82 16.89 1.04 -5.70
N PRO A 83 18.15 0.82 -5.26
CA PRO A 83 18.76 1.63 -4.21
C PRO A 83 18.89 3.10 -4.59
N GLY A 84 18.71 3.98 -3.59
CA GLY A 84 18.79 5.44 -3.76
C GLY A 84 17.56 6.07 -4.41
N ARG A 85 16.42 5.36 -4.40
CA ARG A 85 15.13 5.82 -4.92
C ARG A 85 14.09 5.87 -3.81
N PHE A 86 13.41 7.01 -3.68
CA PHE A 86 12.54 7.36 -2.55
C PHE A 86 11.11 7.69 -2.98
#